data_AF-A0A553R969-F1
#
_entry.id   AF-A0A553R969-F1
#
_cell.length_a   1.000
_cell.length_b   1.000
_cell.length_c   1.000
_cell.angle_alpha   90.00
_cell.angle_beta   90.00
_cell.angle_gamma   90.00
#
_symmetry.space_group_name_H-M   'P 1'
#
loop_
_entity.id
_entity.type
_entity.pdbx_description
1 polymer ?
#
loop_
_entity_poly.entity_id
_entity_poly.type
_entity_poly.pdbx_seq_one_letter_code
_entity_poly.pdbx_strand_id
1 'polypeptide(L)'
;MMLNFFPVRKFKRNGIYVVFAGVLTLAVLAAYLEFRATNEWSASDVSMNRETLTLFKAAARSAIMEDLNEGKDTWTLKNIQQPWRIESRTTVKKLAVSPSWTNYGLRIFGYIHPYADGDFVFAVASDDNSEFWLSDDEDPDHLKLRAYVGKTGREWTAPGEYGKYGSQISDLIP
;
A
#
# COMPACT_ATOMS: atom_id res chain seq x y z
N MET A 1 17.57 3.57 58.75
CA MET A 1 17.57 4.83 57.99
C MET A 1 18.98 5.03 57.43
N MET A 2 19.23 4.65 56.17
CA MET A 2 20.50 4.93 55.50
C MET A 2 20.21 5.35 54.06
N LEU A 3 20.35 6.65 53.80
CA LEU A 3 20.31 7.26 52.49
C LEU A 3 21.59 6.87 51.75
N ASN A 4 21.46 6.07 50.69
CA ASN A 4 22.56 5.77 49.79
C ASN A 4 23.03 7.08 49.14
N PHE A 5 24.15 7.58 49.62
CA PHE A 5 24.82 8.77 49.14
C PHE A 5 25.47 8.45 47.78
N PHE A 6 24.71 8.61 46.69
CA PHE A 6 25.25 8.52 45.34
C PHE A 6 26.30 9.63 45.13
N PRO A 7 27.57 9.31 44.84
CA PRO A 7 28.64 10.30 44.80
C PRO A 7 28.60 11.08 43.46
N VAL A 8 27.82 12.15 43.41
CA VAL A 8 27.58 12.99 42.20
C VAL A 8 28.84 13.71 41.68
N ARG A 9 29.93 13.77 42.47
CA ARG A 9 31.14 14.54 42.12
C ARG A 9 32.06 13.89 41.09
N LYS A 10 31.94 12.59 40.81
CA LYS A 10 32.78 11.90 39.80
C LYS A 10 32.23 11.97 38.37
N PHE A 11 30.98 12.41 38.18
CA PHE A 11 30.31 12.44 36.87
C PHE A 11 30.64 13.67 36.01
N LYS A 12 31.20 14.74 36.59
CA LYS A 12 31.46 15.98 35.84
C LYS A 12 32.61 15.90 34.81
N ARG A 13 33.48 14.90 34.88
CA ARG A 13 34.62 14.77 33.94
C ARG A 13 34.33 13.87 32.74
N ASN A 14 33.45 12.88 32.91
CA ASN A 14 33.13 11.88 31.88
C ASN A 14 31.62 11.77 31.57
N GLY A 15 30.78 12.64 32.14
CA GLY A 15 29.31 12.60 31.96
C GLY A 15 28.88 12.81 30.51
N ILE A 16 29.68 13.52 29.73
CA ILE A 16 29.50 13.66 28.28
C ILE A 16 29.45 12.29 27.59
N TYR A 17 30.35 11.36 27.93
CA TYR A 17 30.38 10.03 27.33
C TYR A 17 29.19 9.15 27.74
N VAL A 18 28.65 9.36 28.95
CA VAL A 18 27.46 8.64 29.41
C VAL A 18 26.21 9.13 28.69
N VAL A 19 26.11 10.44 28.44
CA VAL A 19 25.03 11.01 27.63
C VAL A 19 25.15 10.55 26.18
N PHE A 20 26.34 10.57 25.59
CA PHE A 20 26.57 10.07 24.24
C PHE A 20 26.26 8.58 24.10
N ALA A 21 26.67 7.75 25.07
CA ALA A 21 26.31 6.33 25.09
C ALA A 21 24.79 6.13 25.19
N GLY A 22 24.10 6.90 26.03
CA GLY A 22 22.64 6.87 26.15
C GLY A 22 21.94 7.21 24.83
N VAL A 23 22.32 8.32 24.20
CA VAL A 23 21.77 8.75 22.91
C VAL A 23 22.05 7.72 21.81
N LEU A 24 23.26 7.15 21.78
CA LEU A 24 23.62 6.11 20.81
C LEU A 24 22.77 4.85 21.00
N THR A 25 22.54 4.41 22.24
CA THR A 25 21.68 3.25 22.51
C THR A 25 20.22 3.48 22.12
N LEU A 26 19.70 4.69 22.33
CA LEU A 26 18.34 5.04 21.91
C LEU A 26 18.22 5.08 20.37
N ALA A 27 19.23 5.61 19.68
CA ALA A 27 19.26 5.62 18.21
C ALA A 27 19.32 4.19 17.63
N VAL A 28 20.15 3.31 18.21
CA VAL A 28 20.23 1.90 17.79
C VAL A 28 18.92 1.16 18.08
N LEU A 29 18.28 1.43 19.23
CA LEU A 29 16.99 0.84 19.56
C LEU A 29 15.89 1.31 18.61
N ALA A 30 15.85 2.61 18.27
CA ALA A 30 14.89 3.16 17.32
C ALA A 30 15.08 2.53 15.93
N ALA A 31 16.32 2.47 15.43
CA ALA A 31 16.64 1.81 14.15
C ALA A 31 16.29 0.31 14.17
N TYR A 32 16.49 -0.37 15.30
CA TYR A 32 16.11 -1.77 15.45
C TYR A 32 14.59 -1.97 15.45
N LEU A 33 13.83 -1.08 16.10
CA LEU A 33 12.37 -1.13 16.09
C LEU A 33 11.80 -0.81 14.70
N GLU A 34 12.37 0.15 13.98
CA GLU A 34 12.03 0.43 12.58
C GLU A 34 12.34 -0.78 11.68
N PHE A 35 13.52 -1.40 11.82
CA PHE A 35 13.89 -2.62 11.08
C PHE A 35 13.02 -3.83 11.44
N ARG A 36 12.61 -3.99 12.70
CA ARG A 36 11.68 -5.05 13.12
C ARG A 36 10.29 -4.81 12.56
N ALA A 37 9.81 -3.56 12.55
CA ALA A 37 8.51 -3.21 11.98
C ALA A 37 8.45 -3.51 10.47
N THR A 38 9.52 -3.21 9.71
CA THR A 38 9.58 -3.55 8.28
C THR A 38 9.63 -5.07 8.06
N ASN A 39 10.33 -5.81 8.91
CA ASN A 39 10.45 -7.28 8.79
C ASN A 39 9.19 -8.03 9.21
N GLU A 40 8.48 -7.56 10.23
CA GLU A 40 7.19 -8.14 10.64
C GLU A 40 6.11 -7.91 9.58
N TRP A 41 6.21 -6.82 8.80
CA TRP A 41 5.37 -6.59 7.63
C TRP A 41 5.69 -7.53 6.47
N SER A 42 6.98 -7.82 6.22
CA SER A 42 7.41 -8.80 5.21
C SER A 42 7.02 -10.25 5.58
N ALA A 43 6.93 -10.58 6.87
CA ALA A 43 6.46 -11.91 7.30
C ALA A 43 4.94 -12.13 7.10
N SER A 44 4.18 -11.07 6.81
CA SER A 44 2.75 -11.14 6.49
C SER A 44 2.48 -11.31 4.98
N ASP A 45 3.50 -11.70 4.21
CA ASP A 45 3.35 -12.11 2.83
C ASP A 45 2.42 -13.33 2.73
N VAL A 46 1.22 -13.09 2.19
CA VAL A 46 0.51 -14.15 1.48
C VAL A 46 1.42 -14.58 0.35
N SER A 47 2.06 -15.73 0.53
CA SER A 47 2.83 -16.43 -0.49
C SER A 47 1.94 -16.67 -1.71
N MET A 48 2.03 -15.78 -2.69
CA MET A 48 1.42 -16.01 -4.00
C MET A 48 2.25 -17.08 -4.69
N ASN A 49 1.68 -18.29 -4.85
CA ASN A 49 2.35 -19.46 -5.42
C ASN A 49 3.08 -19.05 -6.72
N ARG A 50 4.33 -19.50 -6.91
CA ARG A 50 5.17 -19.20 -8.08
C ARG A 50 4.43 -19.41 -9.40
N GLU A 51 3.52 -20.37 -9.45
CA GLU A 51 2.64 -20.66 -10.58
C GLU A 51 1.60 -19.55 -10.85
N THR A 52 0.98 -19.00 -9.80
CA THR A 52 0.04 -17.87 -9.90
C THR A 52 0.73 -16.58 -10.34
N LEU A 53 1.96 -16.35 -9.88
CA LEU A 53 2.82 -15.25 -10.33
C LEU A 53 3.25 -15.41 -11.79
N THR A 54 3.55 -16.63 -12.24
CA THR A 54 3.88 -16.87 -13.65
C THR A 54 2.67 -16.72 -14.56
N LEU A 55 1.47 -17.13 -14.11
CA LEU A 55 0.22 -16.93 -14.85
C LEU A 55 -0.14 -15.45 -14.94
N PHE A 56 -0.09 -14.71 -13.83
CA PHE A 56 -0.29 -13.25 -13.84
C PHE A 56 0.73 -12.54 -14.75
N LYS A 57 2.01 -12.95 -14.70
CA LYS A 57 3.05 -12.40 -15.58
C LYS A 57 2.84 -12.73 -17.05
N ALA A 58 2.35 -13.93 -17.37
CA ALA A 58 2.07 -14.36 -18.73
C ALA A 58 0.86 -13.60 -19.30
N ALA A 59 -0.24 -13.51 -18.53
CA ALA A 59 -1.44 -12.78 -18.89
C ALA A 59 -1.18 -11.26 -19.04
N ALA A 60 -0.37 -10.67 -18.16
CA ALA A 60 0.04 -9.27 -18.27
C ALA A 60 0.91 -9.04 -19.51
N ARG A 61 1.85 -9.96 -19.82
CA ARG A 61 2.70 -9.84 -21.03
C ARG A 61 1.91 -9.98 -22.33
N SER A 62 0.92 -10.86 -22.40
CA SER A 62 0.08 -11.00 -23.60
C SER A 62 -0.81 -9.78 -23.81
N ALA A 63 -1.38 -9.23 -22.73
CA ALA A 63 -2.19 -8.01 -22.79
C ALA A 63 -1.36 -6.79 -23.25
N ILE A 64 -0.10 -6.67 -22.83
CA ILE A 64 0.79 -5.57 -23.23
C ILE A 64 1.27 -5.72 -24.69
N MET A 65 1.42 -6.94 -25.21
CA MET A 65 1.91 -7.14 -26.58
C MET A 65 0.87 -6.84 -27.67
N GLU A 66 -0.42 -6.93 -27.36
CA GLU A 66 -1.49 -6.60 -28.33
C GLU A 66 -1.62 -5.08 -28.53
N ASP A 67 -1.34 -4.30 -27.49
CA ASP A 67 -1.50 -2.83 -27.44
C ASP A 67 -0.37 -2.06 -28.17
N LEU A 68 0.76 -2.71 -28.46
CA LEU A 68 1.93 -2.08 -29.09
C LEU A 68 1.94 -2.14 -30.63
N ASN A 69 0.95 -2.79 -31.25
CA ASN A 69 0.86 -2.93 -32.70
C ASN A 69 0.02 -1.85 -33.40
N GLU A 70 -0.67 -0.97 -32.67
CA GLU A 70 -1.47 0.11 -33.27
C GLU A 70 -0.90 1.49 -32.94
N GLY A 71 -0.74 2.29 -33.98
CA GLY A 71 0.13 3.46 -34.01
C GLY A 71 -0.35 4.67 -33.18
N LYS A 72 0.67 5.35 -32.64
CA LYS A 72 0.82 6.81 -32.40
C LYS A 72 -0.42 7.64 -32.02
N ASP A 73 -0.28 8.21 -30.82
CA ASP A 73 -0.58 9.62 -30.47
C ASP A 73 -2.01 10.00 -30.11
N THR A 74 -2.83 9.07 -29.61
CA THR A 74 -4.00 9.44 -28.78
C THR A 74 -4.14 8.47 -27.61
N TRP A 75 -4.05 8.96 -26.37
CA TRP A 75 -4.45 8.22 -25.17
C TRP A 75 -5.97 8.05 -25.20
N THR A 76 -6.45 7.08 -25.98
CA THR A 76 -7.84 6.64 -25.92
C THR A 76 -7.90 5.50 -24.91
N LEU A 77 -8.72 5.66 -23.86
CA LEU A 77 -9.16 4.56 -23.01
C LEU A 77 -10.04 3.63 -23.86
N LYS A 78 -9.43 2.89 -24.80
CA LYS A 78 -10.04 1.71 -25.41
C LYS A 78 -10.00 0.61 -24.36
N ASN A 79 -10.88 0.73 -23.36
CA ASN A 79 -11.27 -0.40 -22.52
C ASN A 79 -12.05 -1.39 -23.36
N ILE A 80 -11.36 -2.07 -24.28
CA ILE A 80 -11.89 -3.28 -24.89
C ILE A 80 -11.98 -4.27 -23.73
N GLN A 81 -13.21 -4.58 -23.32
CA GLN A 81 -13.47 -5.65 -22.37
C GLN A 81 -12.86 -6.93 -22.93
N GLN A 82 -11.77 -7.39 -22.33
CA GLN A 82 -11.19 -8.69 -22.61
C GLN A 82 -12.23 -9.76 -22.23
N PRO A 83 -12.55 -10.73 -23.11
CA PRO A 83 -13.55 -11.75 -22.82
C PRO A 83 -13.08 -12.64 -21.67
N TRP A 84 -13.66 -12.40 -20.49
CA TRP A 84 -13.29 -12.98 -19.21
C TRP A 84 -13.37 -14.52 -19.19
N ARG A 85 -12.21 -15.19 -19.28
CA ARG A 85 -12.09 -16.53 -18.67
C ARG A 85 -11.57 -16.32 -17.24
N ILE A 86 -12.44 -16.53 -16.26
CA ILE A 86 -12.06 -16.48 -14.84
C ILE A 86 -11.11 -17.66 -14.59
N GLU A 87 -9.81 -17.38 -14.51
CA GLU A 87 -8.80 -18.43 -14.27
C GLU A 87 -8.72 -18.84 -12.80
N SER A 88 -9.11 -17.95 -11.87
CA SER A 88 -9.24 -18.27 -10.45
C SER A 88 -10.19 -17.31 -9.72
N ARG A 89 -10.97 -17.82 -8.76
CA ARG A 89 -11.69 -17.02 -7.76
C ARG A 89 -10.95 -17.17 -6.43
N THR A 90 -10.57 -16.05 -5.83
CA THR A 90 -9.92 -16.04 -4.51
C THR A 90 -10.50 -14.91 -3.67
N THR A 91 -10.57 -15.11 -2.36
CA THR A 91 -10.96 -14.07 -1.40
C THR A 91 -9.69 -13.58 -0.73
N VAL A 92 -9.36 -12.30 -0.94
CA VAL A 92 -8.21 -11.68 -0.27
C VAL A 92 -8.68 -10.99 1.01
N LYS A 93 -7.98 -11.26 2.12
CA LYS A 93 -8.23 -10.55 3.39
C LYS A 93 -7.68 -9.13 3.39
N LYS A 94 -6.70 -8.86 2.52
CA LYS A 94 -6.02 -7.57 2.39
C LYS A 94 -5.64 -7.39 0.92
N LEU A 95 -6.00 -6.24 0.37
CA LEU A 95 -5.51 -5.80 -0.93
C LEU A 95 -4.39 -4.79 -0.70
N ALA A 96 -3.15 -5.28 -0.74
CA ALA A 96 -1.95 -4.45 -0.67
C ALA A 96 -0.91 -5.02 -1.62
N VAL A 97 -0.37 -4.16 -2.48
CA VAL A 97 0.56 -4.56 -3.54
C VAL A 97 1.80 -3.68 -3.41
N SER A 98 2.97 -4.30 -3.32
CA SER A 98 4.27 -3.62 -3.22
C SER A 98 5.25 -4.25 -4.23
N PRO A 99 5.10 -3.94 -5.52
CA PRO A 99 5.97 -4.49 -6.55
C PRO A 99 7.31 -3.73 -6.53
N SER A 100 8.39 -4.43 -6.85
CA SER A 100 9.75 -3.86 -6.89
C SER A 100 10.06 -3.15 -8.22
N TRP A 101 9.04 -2.67 -8.94
CA TRP A 101 9.18 -2.06 -10.26
C TRP A 101 9.12 -0.54 -10.15
N THR A 102 9.75 0.16 -11.10
CA THR A 102 9.70 1.61 -11.23
C THR A 102 8.91 1.98 -12.49
N ASN A 103 8.25 3.15 -12.49
CA ASN A 103 7.48 3.68 -13.62
C ASN A 103 6.46 2.69 -14.20
N TYR A 104 5.58 2.15 -13.35
CA TYR A 104 4.54 1.21 -13.75
C TYR A 104 3.16 1.73 -13.33
N GLY A 105 2.12 1.20 -13.97
CA GLY A 105 0.73 1.34 -13.55
C GLY A 105 0.13 -0.04 -13.27
N LEU A 106 -0.73 -0.13 -12.27
CA LEU A 106 -1.50 -1.34 -11.96
C LEU A 106 -2.99 -1.02 -12.01
N ARG A 107 -3.76 -1.88 -12.68
CA ARG A 107 -5.21 -1.81 -12.68
C ARG A 107 -5.79 -3.12 -12.20
N ILE A 108 -6.71 -3.02 -11.24
CA ILE A 108 -7.48 -4.13 -10.69
C ILE A 108 -8.96 -3.77 -10.88
N PHE A 109 -9.74 -4.69 -11.40
CA PHE A 109 -11.19 -4.55 -11.57
C PHE A 109 -11.85 -5.86 -11.13
N GLY A 110 -13.13 -5.80 -10.83
CA GLY A 110 -13.93 -6.94 -10.39
C GLY A 110 -15.11 -6.49 -9.57
N TYR A 111 -15.74 -7.45 -8.91
CA TYR A 111 -16.86 -7.22 -8.01
C TYR A 111 -16.39 -7.40 -6.56
N ILE A 112 -16.83 -6.51 -5.68
CA ILE A 112 -16.64 -6.65 -4.24
C ILE A 112 -17.85 -7.38 -3.70
N HIS A 113 -17.63 -8.51 -3.04
CA HIS A 113 -18.68 -9.22 -2.32
C HIS A 113 -18.52 -8.93 -0.83
N PRO A 114 -19.40 -8.13 -0.21
CA PRO A 114 -19.27 -7.77 1.20
C PRO A 114 -19.41 -9.02 2.08
N TYR A 115 -18.68 -9.05 3.19
CA TYR A 115 -18.71 -10.21 4.11
C TYR A 115 -19.93 -10.19 5.06
N ALA A 116 -20.61 -9.05 5.15
CA ALA A 116 -21.77 -8.79 5.98
C ALA A 116 -22.58 -7.65 5.36
N ASP A 117 -23.85 -7.57 5.71
CA ASP A 117 -24.69 -6.43 5.35
C ASP A 117 -24.32 -5.19 6.16
N GLY A 118 -24.43 -4.01 5.56
CA GLY A 118 -24.24 -2.72 6.22
C GLY A 118 -23.32 -1.78 5.43
N ASP A 119 -23.09 -0.60 5.99
CA ASP A 119 -22.31 0.43 5.32
C ASP A 119 -20.80 0.16 5.42
N PHE A 120 -20.11 0.39 4.31
CA PHE A 120 -18.67 0.26 4.19
C PHE A 120 -18.00 1.60 3.90
N VAL A 121 -16.78 1.73 4.41
CA VAL A 121 -15.87 2.82 4.06
C VAL A 121 -14.62 2.22 3.43
N PHE A 122 -14.23 2.76 2.29
CA PHE A 122 -13.03 2.33 1.57
C PHE A 122 -11.95 3.39 1.74
N ALA A 123 -10.71 2.93 1.95
CA ALA A 123 -9.56 3.80 2.07
C ALA A 123 -8.42 3.36 1.15
N VAL A 124 -7.73 4.34 0.54
CA VAL A 124 -6.58 4.11 -0.33
C VAL A 124 -5.33 4.78 0.22
N ALA A 125 -4.20 4.11 0.01
CA ALA A 125 -2.87 4.66 0.24
C ALA A 125 -1.96 4.18 -0.90
N SER A 126 -1.21 5.10 -1.50
CA SER A 126 -0.28 4.83 -2.59
C SER A 126 0.88 5.83 -2.59
N ASP A 127 1.93 5.42 -3.29
CA ASP A 127 3.10 6.20 -3.66
C ASP A 127 3.45 5.81 -5.11
N ASP A 128 3.19 6.62 -6.13
CA ASP A 128 2.70 8.01 -6.08
C ASP A 128 1.15 8.11 -6.06
N ASN A 129 0.51 7.79 -7.19
CA ASN A 129 -0.91 8.07 -7.43
C ASN A 129 -1.77 6.80 -7.42
N SER A 130 -3.02 6.93 -6.94
CA SER A 130 -4.01 5.87 -7.06
C SER A 130 -5.43 6.41 -7.05
N GLU A 131 -6.33 5.69 -7.72
CA GLU A 131 -7.76 5.96 -7.72
C GLU A 131 -8.54 4.70 -7.38
N PHE A 132 -9.62 4.85 -6.62
CA PHE A 132 -10.58 3.79 -6.31
C PHE A 132 -11.96 4.18 -6.80
N TRP A 133 -12.49 3.35 -7.69
CA TRP A 133 -13.77 3.52 -8.36
C TRP A 133 -14.72 2.40 -7.95
N LEU A 134 -15.95 2.75 -7.58
CA LEU A 134 -16.98 1.79 -7.19
C LEU A 134 -18.37 2.29 -7.59
N SER A 135 -19.16 1.41 -8.23
CA SER A 135 -20.57 1.65 -8.52
C SER A 135 -21.42 1.40 -7.26
N ASP A 136 -22.57 2.06 -7.16
CA ASP A 136 -23.57 1.77 -6.11
C ASP A 136 -24.44 0.55 -6.48
N ASP A 137 -24.28 0.00 -7.68
CA ASP A 137 -25.03 -1.14 -8.21
C ASP A 137 -24.13 -2.09 -9.02
N GLU A 138 -24.75 -3.11 -9.62
CA GLU A 138 -24.05 -4.10 -10.45
C GLU A 138 -23.64 -3.56 -11.83
N ASP A 139 -24.06 -2.34 -12.20
CA ASP A 139 -23.78 -1.75 -13.50
C ASP A 139 -22.39 -1.08 -13.51
N PRO A 140 -21.43 -1.58 -14.31
CA PRO A 140 -20.10 -0.97 -14.40
C PRO A 140 -20.12 0.44 -15.02
N ASP A 141 -21.18 0.82 -15.74
CA ASP A 141 -21.28 2.16 -16.32
C ASP A 141 -21.57 3.23 -15.25
N HIS A 142 -21.99 2.82 -14.05
CA HIS A 142 -22.27 3.70 -12.91
C HIS A 142 -21.07 3.86 -11.96
N LEU A 143 -19.86 3.50 -12.37
CA LEU A 143 -18.64 3.70 -11.58
C LEU A 143 -18.43 5.17 -11.19
N LYS A 144 -18.22 5.41 -9.89
CA LYS A 144 -17.88 6.74 -9.35
C LYS A 144 -16.54 6.68 -8.65
N LEU A 145 -15.74 7.74 -8.78
CA LEU A 145 -14.51 7.90 -8.01
C LEU A 145 -14.87 8.10 -6.54
N ARG A 146 -14.48 7.16 -5.69
CA ARG A 146 -14.80 7.17 -4.25
C ARG A 146 -13.64 7.65 -3.39
N ALA A 147 -12.41 7.32 -3.76
CA ALA A 147 -11.22 7.72 -3.02
C ALA A 147 -10.01 7.80 -3.96
N TYR A 148 -9.05 8.68 -3.65
CA TYR A 148 -7.83 8.84 -4.44
C TYR A 148 -6.67 9.48 -3.64
N VAL A 149 -5.46 9.24 -4.15
CA VAL A 149 -4.20 9.92 -3.81
C VAL A 149 -3.56 10.40 -5.11
N GLY A 150 -2.92 11.57 -5.10
CA GLY A 150 -2.06 11.96 -6.22
C GLY A 150 -2.72 12.79 -7.31
N LYS A 151 -3.83 13.51 -7.07
CA LYS A 151 -4.51 14.30 -8.12
C LYS A 151 -3.60 15.31 -8.82
N THR A 152 -2.57 15.82 -8.14
CA THR A 152 -1.57 16.73 -8.75
C THR A 152 -0.26 16.04 -9.12
N GLY A 153 -0.10 14.75 -8.80
CA GLY A 153 1.12 13.97 -9.04
C GLY A 153 2.26 14.27 -8.06
N ARG A 154 1.97 14.93 -6.93
CA ARG A 154 2.96 15.23 -5.88
C ARG A 154 2.58 14.61 -4.53
N GLU A 155 1.34 14.17 -4.40
CA GLU A 155 0.84 13.53 -3.20
C GLU A 155 1.25 12.07 -3.20
N TRP A 156 1.68 11.60 -2.03
CA TRP A 156 1.99 10.20 -1.76
C TRP A 156 1.67 9.94 -0.29
N THR A 157 1.48 8.67 0.06
CA THR A 157 1.14 8.21 1.41
C THR A 157 1.92 6.96 1.73
N ALA A 158 2.36 6.83 2.98
CA ALA A 158 2.96 5.58 3.43
C ALA A 158 1.90 4.46 3.47
N PRO A 159 2.29 3.19 3.33
CA PRO A 159 1.35 2.08 3.46
C PRO A 159 0.59 2.12 4.80
N GLY A 160 -0.74 2.12 4.75
CA GLY A 160 -1.60 2.22 5.93
C GLY A 160 -1.86 3.65 6.45
N GLU A 161 -1.28 4.67 5.83
CA GLU A 161 -1.49 6.07 6.18
C GLU A 161 -2.75 6.62 5.50
N TYR A 162 -3.94 6.32 6.04
CA TYR A 162 -5.22 6.70 5.41
C TYR A 162 -5.73 8.11 5.78
N GLY A 163 -5.07 8.79 6.73
CA GLY A 163 -5.55 10.05 7.29
C GLY A 163 -4.82 11.30 6.80
N LYS A 164 -3.92 11.19 5.80
CA LYS A 164 -3.08 12.31 5.36
C LYS A 164 -3.84 13.28 4.46
N TYR A 165 -4.71 12.76 3.59
CA TYR A 165 -5.57 13.54 2.72
C TYR A 165 -7.03 13.12 2.87
N GLY A 166 -7.94 14.09 2.91
CA GLY A 166 -9.38 13.80 2.99
C GLY A 166 -9.92 13.00 1.79
N SER A 167 -9.22 13.02 0.65
CA SER A 167 -9.57 12.24 -0.53
C SER A 167 -9.28 10.74 -0.40
N GLN A 168 -8.54 10.31 0.63
CA GLN A 168 -8.15 8.91 0.81
C GLN A 168 -9.30 8.02 1.25
N ILE A 169 -10.35 8.59 1.80
CA ILE A 169 -11.45 7.89 2.44
C ILE A 169 -12.72 8.20 1.66
N SER A 170 -13.46 7.16 1.30
CA SER A 170 -14.76 7.32 0.64
C SER A 170 -15.81 7.85 1.61
N ASP A 171 -16.90 8.37 1.06
CA ASP A 171 -18.16 8.43 1.79
C ASP A 171 -18.64 7.02 2.19
N LEU A 172 -19.63 6.94 3.07
CA LEU A 172 -20.30 5.68 3.42
C LEU A 172 -20.99 5.11 2.18
N ILE A 173 -20.75 3.82 1.90
CA ILE A 173 -21.33 3.09 0.79
C ILE A 173 -22.18 1.95 1.36
N PRO A 174 -23.50 1.94 1.09
CA PRO A 174 -24.42 0.92 1.61
C PRO A 174 -24.25 -0.45 0.92
#